data_AF-A0A2B2CD94-F1
#
_entry.id   AF-A0A2B2CD94-F1
#
_cell.length_a   1.000
_cell.length_b   1.000
_cell.length_c   1.000
_cell.angle_alpha   90.00
_cell.angle_beta   90.00
_cell.angle_gamma   90.00
#
_symmetry.space_group_name_H-M   'P 1'
#
loop_
_entity.id
_entity.type
_entity.pdbx_description
1 polymer ?
#
loop_
_entity_poly.entity_id
_entity_poly.type
_entity_poly.pdbx_seq_one_letter_code
_entity_poly.pdbx_strand_id
1 'polypeptide(L)'
;MKVEYKYNEQFLELKETPNGEDFEFTLTLVDNKWKKKIEEIREYFDTNNILTDIHFYIHPNNRFQIIVRKDFYNEFIIQLFKQQIVEKIKWV
;
A
#
# COMPACT_ATOMS: atom_id res chain seq x y z
N MET A 1 5.66 12.34 10.02
CA MET A 1 5.44 13.42 9.03
C MET A 1 4.33 12.96 8.10
N LYS A 2 3.35 13.81 7.81
CA LYS A 2 2.20 13.40 6.99
C LYS A 2 2.57 13.53 5.51
N VAL A 3 2.06 12.65 4.67
CA VAL A 3 2.25 12.72 3.21
C VAL A 3 0.91 12.86 2.52
N GLU A 4 0.89 13.69 1.48
CA GLU A 4 -0.15 13.70 0.48
C GLU A 4 0.34 12.89 -0.72
N TYR A 5 -0.52 12.05 -1.29
CA TYR A 5 -0.18 11.25 -2.46
C TYR A 5 -1.30 11.30 -3.50
N LYS A 6 -0.94 11.03 -4.76
CA LYS A 6 -1.89 10.94 -5.89
C LYS A 6 -1.70 9.65 -6.65
N TYR A 7 -2.79 9.10 -7.15
CA TYR A 7 -2.84 7.90 -7.97
C TYR A 7 -3.92 8.05 -9.04
N ASN A 8 -3.92 7.15 -10.02
CA ASN A 8 -4.92 7.17 -11.08
C ASN A 8 -6.19 6.42 -10.66
N GLU A 9 -7.22 7.18 -10.29
CA GLU A 9 -8.53 6.68 -9.86
C GLU A 9 -9.27 5.85 -10.93
N GLN A 10 -8.87 5.93 -12.20
CA GLN A 10 -9.46 5.10 -13.26
C GLN A 10 -9.06 3.62 -13.14
N PHE A 11 -7.95 3.32 -12.47
CA PHE A 11 -7.37 1.97 -12.42
C PHE A 11 -7.22 1.41 -11.01
N LEU A 12 -7.29 2.28 -10.00
CA LEU A 12 -7.09 1.95 -8.59
C LEU A 12 -8.06 2.76 -7.74
N GLU A 13 -8.77 2.09 -6.85
CA GLU A 13 -9.37 2.73 -5.68
C GLU A 13 -8.47 2.45 -4.48
N LEU A 14 -8.00 3.48 -3.79
CA LEU A 14 -7.19 3.35 -2.58
C LEU A 14 -7.86 4.11 -1.44
N LYS A 15 -8.24 3.37 -0.39
CA LYS A 15 -8.77 3.92 0.86
C LYS A 15 -7.78 3.71 1.97
N GLU A 16 -7.52 4.78 2.72
CA GLU A 16 -6.69 4.79 3.92
C GLU A 16 -7.58 5.12 5.11
N THR A 17 -7.57 4.26 6.14
CA THR A 17 -8.35 4.44 7.36
C THR A 17 -7.44 4.25 8.57
N PRO A 18 -7.46 5.17 9.56
CA PRO A 18 -6.79 4.94 10.83
C PRO A 18 -7.39 3.71 11.54
N ASN A 19 -6.54 2.82 12.05
CA ASN A 19 -6.95 1.62 12.78
C ASN A 19 -6.14 1.50 14.09
N GLY A 20 -6.56 2.22 15.12
CA GLY A 20 -5.84 2.28 16.40
C GLY A 20 -4.47 2.94 16.24
N GLU A 21 -3.40 2.19 16.52
CA GLU A 21 -2.01 2.63 16.29
C GLU A 21 -1.51 2.36 14.87
N ASP A 22 -2.31 1.71 14.03
CA ASP A 22 -1.97 1.30 12.67
C ASP A 22 -2.80 2.04 11.62
N PHE A 23 -2.48 1.79 10.36
CA PHE A 23 -3.24 2.25 9.20
C PHE A 23 -3.74 1.06 8.40
N GLU A 24 -5.01 1.08 8.05
CA GLU A 24 -5.60 0.11 7.14
C GLU A 24 -5.72 0.72 5.74
N PHE A 25 -5.12 0.05 4.76
CA PHE A 25 -5.24 0.37 3.35
C PHE A 25 -6.08 -0.68 2.65
N THR A 26 -7.11 -0.23 1.94
CA THR A 26 -7.85 -1.06 0.99
C THR A 26 -7.54 -0.60 -0.42
N LEU A 27 -6.97 -1.48 -1.23
CA LEU A 27 -6.71 -1.26 -2.65
C LEU A 27 -7.65 -2.14 -3.46
N THR A 28 -8.45 -1.55 -4.35
CA THR A 28 -9.25 -2.28 -5.34
C THR A 28 -8.71 -1.97 -6.72
N LEU A 29 -8.20 -2.99 -7.42
CA LEU A 29 -7.57 -2.83 -8.74
C LEU A 29 -8.54 -3.25 -9.84
N VAL A 30 -8.64 -2.43 -10.88
CA VAL A 30 -9.51 -2.72 -12.04
C VAL A 30 -8.95 -3.86 -12.90
N ASP A 31 -7.63 -4.11 -12.86
CA ASP A 31 -6.92 -5.06 -13.72
C ASP A 31 -5.94 -5.93 -12.91
N ASN A 32 -5.91 -7.23 -13.21
CA ASN A 32 -5.03 -8.23 -12.59
C ASN A 32 -3.53 -7.94 -12.80
N LYS A 33 -3.15 -7.16 -13.83
CA LYS A 33 -1.74 -6.84 -14.11
C LYS A 33 -1.03 -6.16 -12.93
N TRP A 34 -1.80 -5.48 -12.07
CA TRP A 34 -1.30 -4.79 -10.90
C TRP A 34 -1.02 -5.72 -9.72
N LYS A 35 -1.53 -6.96 -9.75
CA LYS A 35 -1.29 -7.95 -8.70
C LYS A 35 0.20 -8.21 -8.51
N LYS A 36 0.96 -8.34 -9.61
CA LYS A 36 2.41 -8.56 -9.54
C LYS A 36 3.11 -7.44 -8.76
N LYS A 37 2.71 -6.19 -8.98
CA LYS A 37 3.27 -5.03 -8.29
C LYS A 37 2.97 -5.06 -6.79
N ILE A 38 1.78 -5.51 -6.38
CA ILE A 38 1.43 -5.69 -4.96
C ILE A 38 2.25 -6.81 -4.33
N GLU A 39 2.44 -7.93 -5.03
CA GLU A 39 3.29 -9.03 -4.56
C GLU A 39 4.75 -8.57 -4.39
N GLU A 40 5.28 -7.73 -5.27
CA GLU A 40 6.64 -7.17 -5.13
C GLU A 40 6.77 -6.27 -3.88
N ILE A 41 5.72 -5.53 -3.51
CA ILE A 41 5.69 -4.75 -2.26
C ILE A 41 5.67 -5.70 -1.07
N ARG A 42 4.84 -6.73 -1.12
CA ARG A 42 4.77 -7.74 -0.07
C ARG A 42 6.12 -8.42 0.13
N GLU A 43 6.77 -8.87 -0.94
CA GLU A 43 8.08 -9.51 -0.91
C GLU A 43 9.14 -8.57 -0.29
N TYR A 44 9.09 -7.27 -0.60
CA TYR A 44 9.97 -6.28 0.02
C TYR A 44 9.83 -6.23 1.54
N PHE A 45 8.61 -6.32 2.08
CA PHE A 45 8.38 -6.33 3.52
C PHE A 45 8.67 -7.69 4.16
N ASP A 46 8.31 -8.79 3.49
CA ASP A 46 8.53 -10.16 3.96
C ASP A 46 10.03 -10.52 4.05
N THR A 47 10.87 -10.01 3.14
CA THR A 47 12.32 -10.29 3.10
C THR A 47 13.15 -9.37 4.00
N ASN A 48 12.55 -8.33 4.56
CA ASN A 48 13.23 -7.33 5.35
C ASN A 48 13.00 -7.61 6.84
N ASN A 49 13.96 -8.26 7.49
CA ASN A 49 13.89 -8.74 8.88
C ASN A 49 13.66 -7.65 9.97
N ILE A 50 13.56 -6.38 9.57
CA ILE A 50 13.29 -5.22 10.43
C ILE A 50 11.84 -4.70 10.22
N LEU A 51 11.23 -4.96 9.06
CA LEU A 51 9.94 -4.39 8.62
C LEU A 51 8.78 -5.39 8.76
N THR A 52 8.74 -6.14 9.86
CA THR A 52 7.87 -7.33 10.01
C THR A 52 6.38 -7.06 10.25
N ASP A 53 5.99 -5.80 10.45
CA ASP A 53 4.64 -5.49 10.95
C ASP A 53 3.78 -4.82 9.86
N ILE A 54 3.73 -5.49 8.70
CA ILE A 54 2.74 -5.22 7.66
C ILE A 54 2.04 -6.53 7.30
N HIS A 55 0.71 -6.53 7.32
CA HIS A 55 -0.09 -7.71 6.99
C HIS A 55 -0.84 -7.52 5.68
N PHE A 56 -0.64 -8.44 4.74
CA PHE A 56 -1.33 -8.44 3.45
C PHE A 56 -2.43 -9.51 3.43
N TYR A 57 -3.66 -9.08 3.18
CA TYR A 57 -4.82 -9.94 2.97
C TYR A 57 -5.33 -9.77 1.54
N ILE A 58 -5.36 -10.86 0.79
CA ILE A 58 -5.84 -10.89 -0.59
C ILE A 58 -7.30 -11.37 -0.57
N HIS A 59 -8.20 -10.56 -1.11
CA HIS A 59 -9.62 -10.85 -1.24
C HIS A 59 -9.99 -11.13 -2.71
N PRO A 60 -11.18 -11.70 -2.99
CA PRO A 60 -11.72 -11.76 -4.35
C PRO A 60 -11.85 -10.37 -4.99
N ASN A 61 -12.04 -10.33 -6.32
CA ASN A 61 -12.25 -9.10 -7.10
C ASN A 61 -11.10 -8.09 -7.00
N ASN A 62 -9.85 -8.57 -6.95
CA ASN A 62 -8.64 -7.74 -6.91
C ASN A 62 -8.63 -6.72 -5.78
N ARG A 63 -9.24 -7.09 -4.65
CA ARG A 63 -9.22 -6.28 -3.44
C ARG A 63 -8.09 -6.78 -2.53
N PHE A 64 -7.27 -5.85 -2.08
CA PHE A 64 -6.17 -6.09 -1.17
C PHE A 64 -6.41 -5.24 0.07
N GLN A 65 -6.27 -5.85 1.23
CA GLN A 65 -6.32 -5.17 2.51
C GLN A 65 -4.94 -5.29 3.13
N ILE A 66 -4.34 -4.15 3.47
CA ILE A 66 -3.01 -4.06 4.03
C ILE A 66 -3.10 -3.32 5.36
N ILE A 67 -2.68 -3.97 6.44
CA ILE A 67 -2.55 -3.33 7.76
C ILE A 67 -1.08 -2.94 7.92
N VAL A 68 -0.83 -1.64 8.12
CA VAL A 68 0.51 -1.05 8.17
C VAL A 68 0.70 -0.41 9.54
N ARG A 69 1.69 -0.88 10.30
CA ARG A 69 2.08 -0.23 11.56
C ARG A 69 2.51 1.21 11.30
N LYS A 70 2.15 2.13 12.19
CA LYS A 70 2.41 3.58 12.01
C LYS A 70 3.88 3.93 11.71
N ASP A 71 4.84 3.21 12.26
CA ASP A 71 6.27 3.42 11.99
C ASP A 71 6.64 3.19 10.52
N PHE A 72 5.91 2.33 9.83
CA PHE A 72 6.17 1.93 8.44
C PHE A 72 5.27 2.62 7.43
N TYR A 73 4.37 3.52 7.88
CA TYR A 73 3.45 4.25 7.01
C TYR A 73 4.16 4.89 5.82
N ASN A 74 5.21 5.68 6.08
CA ASN A 74 5.95 6.37 5.02
C ASN A 74 6.67 5.40 4.08
N GLU A 75 7.26 4.34 4.62
CA GLU A 75 7.95 3.34 3.80
C GLU A 75 6.94 2.64 2.89
N PHE A 76 5.76 2.28 3.40
CA PHE A 76 4.70 1.69 2.59
C PHE A 76 4.26 2.61 1.44
N ILE A 77 4.02 3.90 1.71
CA ILE A 77 3.69 4.88 0.65
C ILE A 77 4.81 5.01 -0.38
N ILE A 78 6.08 4.99 0.05
CA ILE A 78 7.24 5.00 -0.85
C ILE A 78 7.28 3.75 -1.74
N GLN A 79 6.96 2.57 -1.19
CA GLN A 79 6.91 1.34 -1.98
C GLN A 79 5.76 1.34 -3.00
N LEU A 80 4.59 1.88 -2.65
CA LEU A 80 3.50 2.13 -3.61
C LEU A 80 3.97 3.03 -4.76
N PHE A 81 4.76 4.06 -4.46
CA PHE A 81 5.30 4.95 -5.48
C PHE A 81 6.38 4.29 -6.35
N LYS A 82 7.31 3.53 -5.75
CA LYS A 82 8.33 2.77 -6.51
C LYS A 82 7.70 1.82 -7.53
N GLN A 83 6.56 1.23 -7.17
CA GLN A 83 5.79 0.34 -8.04
C GLN A 83 4.83 1.07 -8.99
N GLN A 84 4.84 2.40 -8.99
CA GLN A 84 3.96 3.26 -9.79
C GLN A 84 2.47 2.99 -9.54
N ILE A 85 2.12 2.53 -8.34
CA ILE A 85 0.72 2.44 -7.87
C ILE A 85 0.27 3.83 -7.42
N VAL A 86 1.16 4.53 -6.73
CA VAL A 86 1.09 5.97 -6.47
C VAL A 86 1.97 6.69 -7.50
N GLU A 87 1.49 7.80 -8.04
CA GLU A 87 2.17 8.57 -9.09
C GLU A 87 2.95 9.77 -8.53
N LYS A 88 2.56 10.29 -7.36
CA LYS A 88 3.19 11.44 -6.71
C LYS A 88 3.08 11.34 -5.20
N ILE A 89 4.14 11.76 -4.51
CA ILE A 89 4.18 11.95 -3.05
C ILE A 89 4.63 13.37 -2.76
N LYS A 90 4.02 14.00 -1.76
CA LYS A 90 4.40 15.32 -1.24
C LYS A 90 4.40 15.28 0.29
N TRP A 91 5.49 15.75 0.89
CA TRP A 91 5.61 15.91 2.34
C TRP A 91 4.85 17.17 2.78
N VAL A 92 4.07 17.06 3.87
CA VAL A 92 3.31 18.18 4.46
C VAL A 92 3.56 18.31 5.96
#